data_AF-A0A945PT12-F1
#
_entry.id   AF-A0A945PT12-F1
#
_cell.length_a   1.000
_cell.length_b   1.000
_cell.length_c   1.000
_cell.angle_alpha   90.00
_cell.angle_beta   90.00
_cell.angle_gamma   90.00
#
_symmetry.space_group_name_H-M   'P 1'
#
loop_
_entity.id
_entity.type
_entity.pdbx_description
1 polymer ?
#
loop_
_entity_poly.entity_id
_entity_poly.type
_entity_poly.pdbx_seq_one_letter_code
_entity_poly.pdbx_strand_id
1 'polypeptide(L)'
;MSEAYTDATFSIDDNGIALFTMNRPDILNALTDELKADYVRMLDTVQGNDDVKVLIIAGNGRAFSAGGNVKAMGDPKRAQPVNGRSRLLKLHDWFERLHNLDCPVIAAVDGMAYGGGFALALQADFILASERTKFCSVFGRIGLVPDMAVFYALPRAVGMQNAKDLMFTARSIDVAEADAMDLVYAIHPEAELLAAAHALATRLAQGSKHAIGVTKKIVNRSFQSDYSTMAQMEADGQAIMATTDFHKEAVRRFQGKETPLYNWDAMDKAQD
;
A
#
# COMPACT_ATOMS: atom_id res chain seq x y z
N MET A 1 7.46 12.29 -23.34
CA MET A 1 6.37 11.32 -23.55
C MET A 1 6.62 10.18 -22.60
N SER A 2 5.83 10.04 -21.54
CA SER A 2 6.00 8.92 -20.60
C SER A 2 5.80 7.62 -21.39
N GLU A 3 6.77 6.70 -21.32
CA GLU A 3 6.59 5.35 -21.85
C GLU A 3 5.31 4.74 -21.26
N ALA A 4 4.50 4.13 -22.11
CA ALA A 4 3.25 3.50 -21.69
C ALA A 4 3.52 2.40 -20.65
N TYR A 5 2.57 2.20 -19.74
CA TYR A 5 2.62 1.07 -18.82
C TYR A 5 2.51 -0.25 -19.59
N THR A 6 3.33 -1.25 -19.24
CA THR A 6 3.46 -2.49 -20.00
C THR A 6 2.58 -3.60 -19.44
N ASP A 7 2.74 -3.89 -18.16
CA ASP A 7 2.08 -4.97 -17.41
C ASP A 7 1.03 -4.41 -16.43
N ALA A 8 0.74 -3.10 -16.48
CA ALA A 8 -0.23 -2.41 -15.65
C ALA A 8 -1.01 -1.34 -16.44
N THR A 9 -2.06 -0.81 -15.82
CA THR A 9 -2.71 0.44 -16.24
C THR A 9 -2.63 1.46 -15.12
N PHE A 10 -2.59 2.74 -15.47
CA PHE A 10 -2.50 3.83 -14.51
C PHE A 10 -3.34 5.01 -14.98
N SER A 11 -4.11 5.60 -14.07
CA SER A 11 -4.90 6.81 -14.29
C SER A 11 -4.97 7.65 -13.02
N ILE A 12 -5.18 8.96 -13.18
CA ILE A 12 -5.47 9.89 -12.09
C ILE A 12 -6.78 10.57 -12.46
N ASP A 13 -7.77 10.57 -11.57
CA ASP A 13 -9.04 11.26 -11.78
C ASP A 13 -8.98 12.73 -11.32
N ASP A 14 -10.06 13.49 -11.60
CA ASP A 14 -10.15 14.92 -11.25
C ASP A 14 -10.18 15.18 -9.73
N ASN A 15 -10.39 14.15 -8.91
CA ASN A 15 -10.32 14.24 -7.45
C ASN A 15 -8.93 13.93 -6.90
N GLY A 16 -7.95 13.70 -7.79
CA GLY A 16 -6.57 13.37 -7.41
C GLY A 16 -6.40 11.93 -6.93
N ILE A 17 -7.33 11.02 -7.28
CA ILE A 17 -7.21 9.60 -6.94
C ILE A 17 -6.45 8.91 -8.07
N ALA A 18 -5.25 8.42 -7.75
CA ALA A 18 -4.46 7.61 -8.65
C ALA A 18 -4.87 6.14 -8.52
N LEU A 19 -5.19 5.49 -9.64
CA LEU A 19 -5.48 4.05 -9.70
C LEU A 19 -4.40 3.34 -10.51
N PHE A 20 -3.64 2.47 -9.84
CA PHE A 20 -2.67 1.57 -10.46
C PHE A 20 -3.22 0.15 -10.44
N THR A 21 -3.50 -0.43 -11.61
CA THR A 21 -4.04 -1.79 -11.75
C THR A 21 -3.04 -2.69 -12.45
N MET A 22 -2.54 -3.72 -11.76
CA MET A 22 -1.74 -4.77 -12.37
C MET A 22 -2.59 -5.51 -13.41
N ASN A 23 -2.10 -5.65 -14.64
CA ASN A 23 -2.91 -6.09 -15.78
C ASN A 23 -2.26 -7.25 -16.55
N ARG A 24 -1.81 -8.27 -15.81
CA ARG A 24 -1.28 -9.54 -16.33
C ARG A 24 -2.03 -10.75 -15.75
N PRO A 25 -3.37 -10.82 -15.94
CA PRO A 25 -4.19 -11.89 -15.39
C PRO A 25 -3.80 -13.28 -15.91
N ASP A 26 -3.21 -13.37 -17.11
CA ASP A 26 -2.70 -14.59 -17.74
C ASP A 26 -1.63 -15.30 -16.90
N ILE A 27 -0.86 -14.53 -16.12
CA ILE A 27 0.18 -15.01 -15.20
C ILE A 27 -0.11 -14.62 -13.75
N LEU A 28 -1.38 -14.37 -13.41
CA LEU A 28 -1.82 -14.02 -12.05
C LEU A 28 -1.11 -12.77 -11.49
N ASN A 29 -0.86 -11.77 -12.33
CA ASN A 29 -0.19 -10.52 -11.95
C ASN A 29 1.16 -10.76 -11.24
N ALA A 30 1.92 -11.76 -11.70
CA ALA A 30 3.24 -12.02 -11.16
C ALA A 30 4.19 -10.83 -11.39
N LEU A 31 5.08 -10.56 -10.43
CA LEU A 31 6.04 -9.46 -10.44
C LEU A 31 7.20 -9.74 -11.40
N THR A 32 6.92 -9.55 -12.69
CA THR A 32 7.88 -9.45 -13.79
C THR A 32 8.80 -8.23 -13.60
N ASP A 33 9.85 -8.11 -14.42
CA ASP A 33 10.71 -6.94 -14.33
C ASP A 33 10.02 -5.72 -14.98
N GLU A 34 9.17 -5.95 -15.97
CA GLU A 34 8.30 -4.96 -16.60
C GLU A 34 7.28 -4.39 -15.61
N LEU A 35 6.60 -5.23 -14.82
CA LEU A 35 5.66 -4.76 -13.80
C LEU A 35 6.36 -3.97 -12.69
N LYS A 36 7.59 -4.35 -12.32
CA LYS A 36 8.40 -3.56 -11.37
C LYS A 36 8.77 -2.20 -11.96
N ALA A 37 9.11 -2.14 -13.24
CA ALA A 37 9.38 -0.88 -13.92
C ALA A 37 8.12 0.01 -13.98
N ASP A 38 6.94 -0.59 -14.18
CA ASP A 38 5.65 0.10 -14.09
C ASP A 38 5.41 0.70 -12.69
N TYR A 39 5.71 -0.04 -11.62
CA TYR A 39 5.64 0.50 -10.25
C TYR A 39 6.57 1.70 -10.05
N VAL A 40 7.80 1.63 -10.56
CA VAL A 40 8.75 2.76 -10.49
C VAL A 40 8.19 3.97 -11.23
N ARG A 41 7.66 3.80 -12.45
CA ARG A 41 7.03 4.88 -13.23
C ARG A 41 5.84 5.50 -12.51
N MET A 42 5.00 4.68 -11.90
CA MET A 42 3.87 5.16 -11.09
C MET A 42 4.37 5.99 -9.92
N LEU A 43 5.35 5.51 -9.17
CA LEU A 43 5.92 6.24 -8.04
C LEU A 43 6.59 7.55 -8.48
N ASP A 44 7.25 7.58 -9.63
CA ASP A 44 7.83 8.80 -10.20
C ASP A 44 6.76 9.84 -10.59
N THR A 45 5.53 9.38 -10.88
CA THR A 45 4.39 10.25 -11.20
C THR A 45 3.64 10.74 -9.96
N VAL A 46 3.53 9.89 -8.93
CA VAL A 46 2.74 10.17 -7.72
C VAL A 46 3.55 10.91 -6.66
N GLN A 47 4.81 10.51 -6.44
CA GLN A 47 5.60 11.01 -5.33
C GLN A 47 5.93 12.50 -5.51
N GLY A 48 5.53 13.33 -4.54
CA GLY A 48 5.72 14.78 -4.60
C GLY A 48 4.81 15.51 -5.59
N ASN A 49 3.88 14.81 -6.25
CA ASN A 49 2.86 15.44 -7.08
C ASN A 49 1.67 15.87 -6.22
N ASP A 50 1.50 17.16 -5.99
CA ASP A 50 0.46 17.70 -5.11
C ASP A 50 -0.97 17.50 -5.64
N ASP A 51 -1.14 17.18 -6.92
CA ASP A 51 -2.44 16.86 -7.51
C ASP A 51 -2.89 15.44 -7.16
N VAL A 52 -1.97 14.53 -6.80
CA VAL A 52 -2.32 13.17 -6.36
C VAL A 52 -2.52 13.13 -4.85
N LYS A 53 -3.74 12.85 -4.42
CA LYS A 53 -4.17 12.83 -3.01
C LYS A 53 -4.18 11.44 -2.39
N VAL A 54 -4.46 10.39 -3.17
CA VAL A 54 -4.54 8.99 -2.71
C VAL A 54 -4.11 8.07 -3.85
N LEU A 55 -3.42 6.98 -3.52
CA LEU A 55 -3.10 5.89 -4.45
C LEU A 55 -3.92 4.63 -4.12
N ILE A 56 -4.61 4.08 -5.11
CA ILE A 56 -5.23 2.75 -5.06
C ILE A 56 -4.38 1.79 -5.90
N ILE A 57 -4.04 0.64 -5.32
CA ILE A 57 -3.39 -0.48 -6.01
C ILE A 57 -4.39 -1.63 -6.11
N ALA A 58 -4.62 -2.13 -7.32
CA ALA A 58 -5.50 -3.26 -7.61
C ALA A 58 -4.83 -4.27 -8.55
N GLY A 59 -5.41 -5.46 -8.67
CA GLY A 59 -5.03 -6.45 -9.69
C GLY A 59 -6.23 -6.84 -10.53
N ASN A 60 -6.04 -6.93 -11.85
CA ASN A 60 -7.08 -7.37 -12.78
C ASN A 60 -7.17 -8.91 -12.81
N GLY A 61 -8.39 -9.43 -13.04
CA GLY A 61 -8.67 -10.86 -13.15
C GLY A 61 -8.79 -11.57 -11.81
N ARG A 62 -8.37 -12.84 -11.75
CA ARG A 62 -8.66 -13.75 -10.62
C ARG A 62 -7.71 -13.65 -9.41
N ALA A 63 -6.77 -12.72 -9.43
CA ALA A 63 -5.79 -12.56 -8.36
C ALA A 63 -5.25 -11.13 -8.32
N PHE A 64 -5.08 -10.60 -7.11
CA PHE A 64 -4.32 -9.40 -6.86
C PHE A 64 -2.89 -9.58 -7.38
N SER A 65 -2.15 -10.55 -6.83
CA SER A 65 -0.85 -10.99 -7.36
C SER A 65 -0.39 -12.31 -6.76
N ALA A 66 0.08 -13.23 -7.60
CA ALA A 66 0.74 -14.47 -7.18
C ALA A 66 2.20 -14.28 -6.71
N GLY A 67 2.73 -13.06 -6.73
CA GLY A 67 4.08 -12.74 -6.27
C GLY A 67 5.14 -12.91 -7.36
N GLY A 68 6.33 -13.40 -7.00
CA GLY A 68 7.46 -13.48 -7.94
C GLY A 68 7.17 -14.38 -9.15
N ASN A 69 7.67 -14.00 -10.33
CA ASN A 69 7.55 -14.83 -11.53
C ASN A 69 8.32 -16.16 -11.38
N VAL A 70 7.59 -17.23 -11.07
CA VAL A 70 8.12 -18.59 -10.83
C VAL A 70 8.90 -19.14 -12.04
N LYS A 71 8.50 -18.80 -13.26
CA LYS A 71 9.20 -19.25 -14.48
C LYS A 71 10.63 -18.72 -14.55
N ALA A 72 10.90 -17.57 -13.91
CA ALA A 72 12.23 -16.97 -13.85
C ALA A 72 13.06 -17.44 -12.64
N MET A 73 12.51 -18.26 -11.73
CA MET A 73 13.22 -18.69 -10.52
C MET A 73 14.27 -19.78 -10.78
N GLY A 74 14.16 -20.52 -11.89
CA GLY A 74 15.13 -21.54 -12.31
C GLY A 74 16.26 -21.04 -13.21
N ASP A 75 16.34 -19.72 -13.49
CA ASP A 75 17.36 -19.16 -14.38
C ASP A 75 18.76 -19.21 -13.71
N PRO A 76 19.74 -19.94 -14.29
CA PRO A 76 21.10 -20.01 -13.75
C PRO A 76 21.79 -18.66 -13.59
N LYS A 77 21.43 -17.65 -14.39
CA LYS A 77 21.96 -16.28 -14.28
C LYS A 77 21.49 -15.57 -13.00
N ARG A 78 20.30 -15.94 -12.51
CA ARG A 78 19.72 -15.46 -11.24
C ARG A 78 20.19 -16.27 -10.03
N ALA A 79 20.74 -17.46 -10.24
CA ALA A 79 21.24 -18.34 -9.18
C ALA A 79 22.59 -17.91 -8.59
N GLN A 80 23.31 -16.94 -9.19
CA GLN A 80 24.54 -16.43 -8.59
C GLN A 80 24.24 -15.58 -7.34
N PRO A 81 24.82 -15.90 -6.15
CA PRO A 81 24.47 -15.24 -4.88
C PRO A 81 24.60 -13.71 -4.89
N VAL A 82 25.64 -13.18 -5.53
CA VAL A 82 25.88 -11.73 -5.63
C VAL A 82 24.79 -11.03 -6.45
N ASN A 83 24.33 -11.65 -7.54
CA ASN A 83 23.25 -11.14 -8.38
C ASN A 83 21.91 -11.18 -7.63
N GLY A 84 21.68 -12.24 -6.84
CA GLY A 84 20.50 -12.36 -5.98
C GLY A 84 20.40 -11.25 -4.94
N ARG A 85 21.49 -10.98 -4.20
CA ARG A 85 21.54 -9.93 -3.17
C ARG A 85 21.33 -8.53 -3.78
N SER A 86 22.07 -8.18 -4.84
CA SER A 86 21.95 -6.86 -5.47
C SER A 86 20.54 -6.64 -6.03
N ARG A 87 19.93 -7.66 -6.63
CA ARG A 87 18.55 -7.60 -7.13
C ARG A 87 17.53 -7.36 -6.02
N LEU A 88 17.67 -8.04 -4.88
CA LEU A 88 16.78 -7.81 -3.73
C LEU A 88 16.94 -6.41 -3.14
N LEU A 89 18.18 -5.90 -3.01
CA LEU A 89 18.40 -4.54 -2.53
C LEU A 89 17.80 -3.49 -3.47
N LYS A 90 17.97 -3.63 -4.79
CA LYS A 90 17.32 -2.75 -5.78
C LYS A 90 15.79 -2.79 -5.72
N LEU A 91 15.23 -3.94 -5.34
CA LEU A 91 13.80 -4.06 -5.16
C LEU A 91 13.31 -3.29 -3.91
N HIS A 92 14.14 -3.19 -2.87
CA HIS A 92 13.83 -2.37 -1.71
C HIS A 92 13.79 -0.86 -2.02
N ASP A 93 14.53 -0.38 -3.04
CA ASP A 93 14.56 1.04 -3.42
C ASP A 93 13.16 1.62 -3.69
N TRP A 94 12.30 0.88 -4.41
CA TRP A 94 10.94 1.35 -4.72
C TRP A 94 9.89 0.86 -3.72
N PHE A 95 10.15 -0.24 -3.01
CA PHE A 95 9.30 -0.69 -1.90
C PHE A 95 9.30 0.29 -0.74
N GLU A 96 10.46 0.82 -0.36
CA GLU A 96 10.58 1.83 0.68
C GLU A 96 9.89 3.14 0.28
N ARG A 97 9.98 3.52 -1.00
CA ARG A 97 9.24 4.67 -1.57
C ARG A 97 7.73 4.48 -1.45
N LEU A 98 7.21 3.29 -1.76
CA LEU A 98 5.79 2.99 -1.63
C LEU A 98 5.33 3.03 -0.16
N HIS A 99 6.08 2.38 0.73
CA HIS A 99 5.78 2.34 2.16
C HIS A 99 5.74 3.75 2.79
N ASN A 100 6.63 4.65 2.35
CA ASN A 100 6.73 6.02 2.85
C ASN A 100 6.18 7.08 1.88
N LEU A 101 5.26 6.69 0.99
CA LEU A 101 4.65 7.60 0.03
C LEU A 101 3.98 8.78 0.76
N ASP A 102 4.00 9.97 0.16
CA ASP A 102 3.48 11.21 0.73
C ASP A 102 1.95 11.34 0.64
N CYS A 103 1.25 10.24 0.33
CA CYS A 103 -0.20 10.12 0.36
C CYS A 103 -0.63 8.72 0.86
N PRO A 104 -1.91 8.54 1.25
CA PRO A 104 -2.48 7.24 1.54
C PRO A 104 -2.37 6.28 0.36
N VAL A 105 -2.10 5.02 0.69
CA VAL A 105 -2.07 3.89 -0.23
C VAL A 105 -3.13 2.89 0.22
N ILE A 106 -4.05 2.56 -0.68
CA ILE A 106 -5.09 1.56 -0.47
C ILE A 106 -4.80 0.37 -1.38
N ALA A 107 -4.70 -0.83 -0.83
CA ALA A 107 -4.69 -2.06 -1.61
C ALA A 107 -6.11 -2.63 -1.70
N ALA A 108 -6.67 -2.67 -2.91
CA ALA A 108 -7.92 -3.36 -3.23
C ALA A 108 -7.58 -4.80 -3.66
N VAL A 109 -7.58 -5.72 -2.69
CA VAL A 109 -7.10 -7.09 -2.86
C VAL A 109 -8.26 -8.03 -3.16
N ASP A 110 -8.44 -8.38 -4.43
CA ASP A 110 -9.33 -9.45 -4.87
C ASP A 110 -8.54 -10.75 -5.18
N GLY A 111 -9.09 -11.89 -4.78
CA GLY A 111 -8.48 -13.20 -5.04
C GLY A 111 -7.14 -13.43 -4.32
N MET A 112 -6.16 -14.02 -5.00
CA MET A 112 -4.91 -14.45 -4.35
C MET A 112 -3.89 -13.29 -4.22
N ALA A 113 -3.37 -13.08 -3.01
CA ALA A 113 -2.22 -12.23 -2.71
C ALA A 113 -1.13 -13.06 -2.02
N TYR A 114 -0.21 -13.62 -2.82
CA TYR A 114 0.76 -14.64 -2.36
C TYR A 114 2.19 -14.15 -2.54
N GLY A 115 3.08 -14.49 -1.60
CA GLY A 115 4.50 -14.13 -1.64
C GLY A 115 4.69 -12.63 -1.84
N GLY A 116 5.33 -12.24 -2.94
CA GLY A 116 5.50 -10.82 -3.29
C GLY A 116 4.18 -10.04 -3.47
N GLY A 117 3.08 -10.70 -3.84
CA GLY A 117 1.75 -10.07 -3.90
C GLY A 117 1.21 -9.77 -2.50
N PHE A 118 1.45 -10.67 -1.53
CA PHE A 118 1.13 -10.40 -0.14
C PHE A 118 2.03 -9.29 0.42
N ALA A 119 3.32 -9.33 0.10
CA ALA A 119 4.29 -8.31 0.51
C ALA A 119 3.92 -6.90 0.02
N LEU A 120 3.39 -6.80 -1.21
CA LEU A 120 2.87 -5.55 -1.78
C LEU A 120 1.65 -5.04 -1.03
N ALA A 121 0.67 -5.90 -0.76
CA ALA A 121 -0.52 -5.52 0.00
C ALA A 121 -0.12 -4.98 1.39
N LEU A 122 0.85 -5.61 2.05
CA LEU A 122 1.39 -5.18 3.35
C LEU A 122 2.12 -3.82 3.33
N GLN A 123 2.41 -3.24 2.16
CA GLN A 123 2.96 -1.87 2.07
C GLN A 123 1.89 -0.79 1.99
N ALA A 124 0.62 -1.17 1.76
CA ALA A 124 -0.49 -0.23 1.80
C ALA A 124 -0.83 0.17 3.24
N ASP A 125 -1.42 1.35 3.40
CA ASP A 125 -1.92 1.81 4.70
C ASP A 125 -3.25 1.14 5.05
N PHE A 126 -4.06 0.83 4.03
CA PHE A 126 -5.33 0.13 4.17
C PHE A 126 -5.41 -1.03 3.17
N ILE A 127 -5.80 -2.20 3.65
CA ILE A 127 -6.07 -3.38 2.81
C ILE A 127 -7.57 -3.61 2.82
N LEU A 128 -8.25 -3.37 1.70
CA LEU A 128 -9.62 -3.81 1.49
C LEU A 128 -9.57 -5.14 0.74
N ALA A 129 -10.36 -6.11 1.15
CA ALA A 129 -10.34 -7.44 0.57
C ALA A 129 -11.70 -7.88 0.03
N SER A 130 -11.68 -8.65 -1.06
CA SER A 130 -12.87 -9.40 -1.49
C SER A 130 -13.18 -10.56 -0.54
N GLU A 131 -14.43 -11.02 -0.50
CA GLU A 131 -14.83 -12.24 0.23
C GLU A 131 -14.03 -13.50 -0.20
N ARG A 132 -13.53 -13.53 -1.43
CA ARG A 132 -12.77 -14.67 -1.97
C ARG A 132 -11.26 -14.55 -1.76
N THR A 133 -10.80 -13.51 -1.07
CA THR A 133 -9.38 -13.21 -0.93
C THR A 133 -8.65 -14.25 -0.10
N LYS A 134 -7.42 -14.58 -0.53
CA LYS A 134 -6.51 -15.45 0.22
C LYS A 134 -5.11 -14.85 0.29
N PHE A 135 -4.52 -14.86 1.48
CA PHE A 135 -3.15 -14.39 1.72
C PHE A 135 -2.22 -15.56 2.02
N CYS A 136 -0.97 -15.48 1.59
CA CYS A 136 0.03 -16.51 1.90
C CYS A 136 1.46 -15.97 1.83
N SER A 137 2.22 -16.09 2.94
CA SER A 137 3.67 -15.93 2.94
C SER A 137 4.32 -17.22 2.41
N VAL A 138 4.28 -17.40 1.08
CA VAL A 138 4.54 -18.69 0.42
C VAL A 138 6.01 -19.16 0.48
N PHE A 139 6.93 -18.31 0.90
CA PHE A 139 8.39 -18.50 0.81
C PHE A 139 8.90 -19.82 1.41
N GLY A 140 8.37 -20.20 2.57
CA GLY A 140 8.75 -21.45 3.25
C GLY A 140 8.47 -22.70 2.42
N ARG A 141 7.44 -22.68 1.54
CA ARG A 141 7.10 -23.81 0.66
C ARG A 141 8.15 -24.09 -0.41
N ILE A 142 8.99 -23.10 -0.73
CA ILE A 142 10.02 -23.19 -1.77
C ILE A 142 11.43 -23.07 -1.19
N GLY A 143 11.59 -23.25 0.12
CA GLY A 143 12.88 -23.19 0.79
C GLY A 143 13.51 -21.80 0.85
N LEU A 144 12.71 -20.74 0.73
CA LEU A 144 13.15 -19.36 0.85
C LEU A 144 12.67 -18.75 2.17
N VAL A 145 13.41 -17.73 2.61
CA VAL A 145 12.93 -16.82 3.65
C VAL A 145 11.97 -15.79 3.04
N PRO A 146 11.05 -15.20 3.82
CA PRO A 146 10.30 -14.03 3.39
C PRO A 146 11.21 -12.89 2.92
N ASP A 147 10.82 -12.21 1.84
CA ASP A 147 11.52 -11.03 1.33
C ASP A 147 10.54 -9.84 1.18
N MET A 148 10.90 -8.80 0.41
CA MET A 148 10.00 -7.68 0.09
C MET A 148 9.40 -6.99 1.32
N ALA A 149 10.22 -6.84 2.36
CA ALA A 149 9.88 -6.23 3.65
C ALA A 149 8.80 -6.97 4.46
N VAL A 150 8.48 -8.24 4.14
CA VAL A 150 7.54 -9.05 4.93
C VAL A 150 8.00 -9.22 6.38
N PHE A 151 9.31 -9.37 6.62
CA PHE A 151 9.89 -9.37 7.97
C PHE A 151 9.63 -8.10 8.76
N TYR A 152 9.43 -6.97 8.07
CA TYR A 152 9.16 -5.68 8.67
C TYR A 152 7.66 -5.47 8.88
N ALA A 153 6.88 -5.63 7.81
CA ALA A 153 5.48 -5.24 7.78
C ALA A 153 4.56 -6.25 8.47
N LEU A 154 4.75 -7.56 8.25
CA LEU A 154 3.80 -8.55 8.75
C LEU A 154 3.71 -8.60 10.29
N PRO A 155 4.81 -8.59 11.07
CA PRO A 155 4.72 -8.55 12.53
C PRO A 155 4.07 -7.28 13.08
N ARG A 156 4.12 -6.17 12.32
CA ARG A 156 3.46 -4.90 12.69
C ARG A 156 1.97 -4.93 12.40
N ALA A 157 1.55 -5.65 11.37
CA ALA A 157 0.14 -5.81 11.01
C ALA A 157 -0.59 -6.79 11.95
N VAL A 158 -0.04 -7.99 12.16
CA VAL A 158 -0.79 -9.09 12.82
C VAL A 158 -0.22 -9.51 14.18
N GLY A 159 0.79 -8.81 14.67
CA GLY A 159 1.55 -9.20 15.86
C GLY A 159 2.54 -10.35 15.62
N MET A 160 3.48 -10.52 16.56
CA MET A 160 4.62 -11.42 16.38
C MET A 160 4.24 -12.91 16.28
N GLN A 161 3.20 -13.35 16.99
CA GLN A 161 2.80 -14.76 17.02
C GLN A 161 2.17 -15.18 15.70
N ASN A 162 1.17 -14.44 15.21
CA ASN A 162 0.55 -14.69 13.92
C ASN A 162 1.58 -14.55 12.79
N ALA A 163 2.45 -13.55 12.84
CA ALA A 163 3.50 -13.40 11.83
C ALA A 163 4.43 -14.63 11.77
N LYS A 164 4.85 -15.19 12.91
CA LYS A 164 5.67 -16.42 12.93
C LYS A 164 4.90 -17.62 12.40
N ASP A 165 3.63 -17.79 12.78
CA ASP A 165 2.78 -18.84 12.22
C ASP A 165 2.75 -18.76 10.68
N LEU A 166 2.35 -17.60 10.14
CA LEU A 166 2.24 -17.41 8.69
C LEU A 166 3.57 -17.59 7.95
N MET A 167 4.69 -17.14 8.53
CA MET A 167 6.01 -17.30 7.93
C MET A 167 6.57 -18.73 8.03
N PHE A 168 6.32 -19.44 9.13
CA PHE A 168 6.89 -20.77 9.38
C PHE A 168 6.07 -21.88 8.73
N THR A 169 4.75 -21.81 8.86
CA THR A 169 3.87 -22.81 8.24
C THR A 169 3.72 -22.57 6.75
N ALA A 170 3.94 -21.32 6.30
CA ALA A 170 3.64 -20.87 4.95
C ALA A 170 2.22 -21.26 4.51
N ARG A 171 1.28 -21.38 5.45
CA ARG A 171 -0.12 -21.72 5.15
C ARG A 171 -0.81 -20.55 4.46
N SER A 172 -1.89 -20.84 3.75
CA SER A 172 -2.78 -19.79 3.24
C SER A 172 -3.86 -19.51 4.27
N ILE A 173 -4.19 -18.24 4.44
CA ILE A 173 -5.33 -17.80 5.24
C ILE A 173 -6.40 -17.24 4.29
N ASP A 174 -7.67 -17.45 4.64
CA ASP A 174 -8.78 -16.79 3.97
C ASP A 174 -9.04 -15.39 4.57
N VAL A 175 -9.99 -14.68 4.00
CA VAL A 175 -10.29 -13.31 4.40
C VAL A 175 -10.87 -13.20 5.82
N ALA A 176 -11.61 -14.20 6.29
CA ALA A 176 -12.20 -14.19 7.62
C ALA A 176 -11.13 -14.37 8.70
N GLU A 177 -10.16 -15.25 8.46
CA GLU A 177 -9.00 -15.37 9.34
C GLU A 177 -8.09 -14.13 9.27
N ALA A 178 -7.93 -13.53 8.08
CA ALA A 178 -7.16 -12.29 7.93
C ALA A 178 -7.78 -11.13 8.72
N ASP A 179 -9.10 -10.98 8.69
CA ASP A 179 -9.86 -10.01 9.49
C ASP A 179 -9.70 -10.25 11.00
N ALA A 180 -9.80 -11.51 11.44
CA ALA A 180 -9.56 -11.89 12.84
C ALA A 180 -8.11 -11.64 13.33
N MET A 181 -7.17 -11.39 12.40
CA MET A 181 -5.78 -11.03 12.68
C MET A 181 -5.52 -9.51 12.55
N ASP A 182 -6.55 -8.69 12.35
CA ASP A 182 -6.46 -7.24 12.05
C ASP A 182 -5.67 -6.92 10.77
N LEU A 183 -5.56 -7.88 9.84
CA LEU A 183 -4.80 -7.70 8.60
C LEU A 183 -5.57 -6.91 7.52
N VAL A 184 -6.89 -6.98 7.54
CA VAL A 184 -7.78 -6.38 6.54
C VAL A 184 -8.58 -5.26 7.21
N TYR A 185 -8.68 -4.12 6.55
CA TYR A 185 -9.45 -2.97 7.02
C TYR A 185 -10.97 -3.16 6.83
N ALA A 186 -11.37 -3.71 5.68
CA ALA A 186 -12.76 -4.02 5.38
C ALA A 186 -12.88 -5.13 4.32
N ILE A 187 -13.96 -5.91 4.41
CA ILE A 187 -14.31 -6.97 3.46
C ILE A 187 -15.51 -6.52 2.62
N HIS A 188 -15.44 -6.73 1.31
CA HIS A 188 -16.52 -6.41 0.37
C HIS A 188 -16.77 -7.55 -0.61
N PRO A 189 -17.97 -7.64 -1.22
CA PRO A 189 -18.18 -8.44 -2.41
C PRO A 189 -17.19 -8.05 -3.52
N GLU A 190 -16.74 -9.02 -4.33
CA GLU A 190 -15.78 -8.79 -5.43
C GLU A 190 -16.20 -7.63 -6.34
N ALA A 191 -17.48 -7.56 -6.71
CA ALA A 191 -18.02 -6.55 -7.61
C ALA A 191 -18.05 -5.14 -7.01
N GLU A 192 -17.99 -5.02 -5.68
CA GLU A 192 -18.08 -3.76 -4.95
C GLU A 192 -16.71 -3.27 -4.43
N LEU A 193 -15.70 -4.15 -4.41
CA LEU A 193 -14.41 -3.87 -3.79
C LEU A 193 -13.73 -2.59 -4.34
N LEU A 194 -13.67 -2.44 -5.66
CA LEU A 194 -13.02 -1.27 -6.26
C LEU A 194 -13.82 0.01 -6.00
N ALA A 195 -15.15 -0.07 -6.02
CA ALA A 195 -16.01 1.07 -5.68
C ALA A 195 -15.83 1.48 -4.21
N ALA A 196 -15.73 0.51 -3.28
CA ALA A 196 -15.46 0.76 -1.87
C ALA A 196 -14.06 1.39 -1.66
N ALA A 197 -13.04 0.91 -2.37
CA ALA A 197 -11.70 1.50 -2.33
C ALA A 197 -11.71 2.96 -2.85
N HIS A 198 -12.46 3.24 -3.92
CA HIS A 198 -12.66 4.60 -4.41
C HIS A 198 -13.41 5.47 -3.41
N ALA A 199 -14.48 4.97 -2.77
CA ALA A 199 -15.22 5.72 -1.75
C ALA A 199 -14.32 6.12 -0.56
N LEU A 200 -13.50 5.18 -0.09
CA LEU A 200 -12.50 5.46 0.95
C LEU A 200 -11.47 6.51 0.47
N ALA A 201 -10.97 6.35 -0.75
CA ALA A 201 -10.02 7.30 -1.34
C ALA A 201 -10.61 8.70 -1.50
N THR A 202 -11.87 8.83 -1.95
CA THR A 202 -12.56 10.11 -2.12
C THR A 202 -12.69 10.84 -0.79
N ARG A 203 -12.98 10.13 0.31
CA ARG A 203 -13.02 10.73 1.64
C ARG A 203 -11.64 11.22 2.06
N LEU A 204 -10.63 10.35 1.99
CA LEU A 204 -9.25 10.70 2.34
C LEU A 204 -8.71 11.88 1.51
N ALA A 205 -9.10 11.98 0.24
CA ALA A 205 -8.68 13.05 -0.67
C ALA A 205 -9.17 14.45 -0.27
N GLN A 206 -10.22 14.55 0.57
CA GLN A 206 -10.66 15.83 1.14
C GLN A 206 -9.73 16.33 2.26
N GLY A 207 -8.88 15.47 2.80
CA GLY A 207 -7.91 15.81 3.85
C GLY A 207 -6.68 16.55 3.30
N SER A 208 -5.87 17.09 4.22
CA SER A 208 -4.56 17.64 3.86
C SER A 208 -3.60 16.51 3.48
N LYS A 209 -3.28 16.39 2.19
CA LYS A 209 -2.26 15.46 1.67
C LYS A 209 -0.95 15.60 2.45
N HIS A 210 -0.46 16.82 2.67
CA HIS A 210 0.81 17.07 3.35
C HIS A 210 0.77 16.60 4.80
N ALA A 211 -0.32 16.89 5.53
CA ALA A 211 -0.45 16.45 6.93
C ALA A 211 -0.50 14.93 7.02
N ILE A 212 -1.30 14.28 6.17
CA ILE A 212 -1.40 12.82 6.11
C ILE A 212 -0.06 12.19 5.76
N GLY A 213 0.65 12.71 4.74
CA GLY A 213 1.94 12.20 4.32
C GLY A 213 3.02 12.34 5.40
N VAL A 214 3.05 13.45 6.13
CA VAL A 214 3.94 13.64 7.29
C VAL A 214 3.58 12.67 8.41
N THR A 215 2.30 12.56 8.77
CA THR A 215 1.82 11.62 9.78
C THR A 215 2.22 10.18 9.45
N LYS A 216 1.98 9.72 8.22
CA LYS A 216 2.35 8.39 7.74
C LYS A 216 3.85 8.12 7.93
N LYS A 217 4.72 9.03 7.49
CA LYS A 217 6.17 8.89 7.61
C LYS A 217 6.64 8.82 9.07
N ILE A 218 6.06 9.64 9.95
CA ILE A 218 6.40 9.64 11.38
C ILE A 218 5.93 8.34 12.05
N VAL A 219 4.67 7.94 11.83
CA VAL A 219 4.11 6.70 12.42
C VAL A 219 4.89 5.47 11.96
N ASN A 220 5.31 5.41 10.70
CA ASN A 220 6.11 4.30 10.17
C ASN A 220 7.47 4.15 10.87
N ARG A 221 7.98 5.19 11.55
CA ARG A 221 9.23 5.14 12.34
C ARG A 221 9.03 4.72 13.79
N SER A 222 7.79 4.74 14.30
CA SER A 222 7.47 4.60 15.73
C SER A 222 8.17 3.44 16.45
N PHE A 223 8.09 2.22 15.90
CA PHE A 223 8.71 1.03 16.53
C PHE A 223 10.24 1.01 16.49
N GLN A 224 10.90 1.96 15.83
CA GLN A 224 12.35 2.03 15.67
C GLN A 224 12.96 3.28 16.31
N SER A 225 12.14 4.13 16.92
CA SER A 225 12.55 5.42 17.46
C SER A 225 12.24 5.50 18.94
N ASP A 226 13.12 6.17 19.68
CA ASP A 226 12.85 6.50 21.08
C ASP A 226 11.87 7.68 21.19
N TYR A 227 11.38 7.91 22.40
CA TYR A 227 10.42 8.98 22.68
C TYR A 227 10.95 10.36 22.25
N SER A 228 12.20 10.67 22.56
CA SER A 228 12.80 11.98 22.24
C SER A 228 12.88 12.22 20.74
N THR A 229 13.21 11.18 19.96
CA THR A 229 13.25 11.23 18.49
C THR A 229 11.85 11.48 17.93
N MET A 230 10.84 10.76 18.42
CA MET A 230 9.46 10.93 17.99
C MET A 230 8.93 12.33 18.32
N ALA A 231 9.22 12.84 19.53
CA ALA A 231 8.81 14.18 19.96
C ALA A 231 9.41 15.30 19.08
N GLN A 232 10.66 15.15 18.63
CA GLN A 232 11.26 16.12 17.70
C GLN A 232 10.61 16.06 16.31
N MET A 233 10.38 14.86 15.78
CA MET A 233 9.68 14.70 14.50
C MET A 233 8.26 15.29 14.55
N GLU A 234 7.55 15.12 15.67
CA GLU A 234 6.24 15.70 15.90
C GLU A 234 6.30 17.24 15.93
N ALA A 235 7.24 17.82 16.69
CA ALA A 235 7.42 19.26 16.78
C ALA A 235 7.74 19.89 15.42
N ASP A 236 8.66 19.29 14.66
CA ASP A 236 9.01 19.73 13.31
C ASP A 236 7.82 19.60 12.35
N GLY A 237 7.13 18.46 12.38
CA GLY A 237 5.94 18.21 11.57
C GLY A 237 4.84 19.23 11.84
N GLN A 238 4.52 19.50 13.10
CA GLN A 238 3.53 20.51 13.49
C GLN A 238 3.92 21.91 13.05
N ALA A 239 5.18 22.31 13.27
CA ALA A 239 5.68 23.62 12.87
C ALA A 239 5.54 23.84 11.36
N ILE A 240 5.87 22.84 10.53
CA ILE A 240 5.72 22.93 9.07
C ILE A 240 4.24 22.93 8.68
N MET A 241 3.42 22.01 9.21
CA MET A 241 2.01 21.89 8.84
C MET A 241 1.18 23.13 9.20
N ALA A 242 1.53 23.82 10.29
CA ALA A 242 0.91 25.09 10.67
C ALA A 242 1.10 26.21 9.63
N THR A 243 2.08 26.10 8.74
CA THR A 243 2.32 27.11 7.68
C THR A 243 1.52 26.86 6.40
N THR A 244 0.90 25.69 6.26
CA THR A 244 0.17 25.28 5.04
C THR A 244 -1.12 26.07 4.85
N ASP A 245 -1.53 26.26 3.60
CA ASP A 245 -2.78 26.97 3.30
C ASP A 245 -4.01 26.17 3.74
N PHE A 246 -3.95 24.85 3.70
CA PHE A 246 -4.99 23.99 4.28
C PHE A 246 -5.21 24.29 5.76
N HIS A 247 -4.12 24.39 6.55
CA HIS A 247 -4.23 24.70 7.98
C HIS A 247 -4.82 26.10 8.20
N LYS A 248 -4.32 27.12 7.49
CA LYS A 248 -4.83 28.50 7.60
C LYS A 248 -6.33 28.57 7.32
N GLU A 249 -6.80 27.92 6.26
CA GLU A 249 -8.22 27.89 5.91
C GLU A 249 -9.04 27.06 6.90
N ALA A 250 -8.53 25.92 7.37
CA ALA A 250 -9.20 25.12 8.38
C ALA A 250 -9.40 25.90 9.69
N VAL A 251 -8.38 26.63 10.16
CA VAL A 251 -8.46 27.49 11.34
C VAL A 251 -9.46 28.62 11.12
N ARG A 252 -9.42 29.29 9.96
CA ARG A 252 -10.38 30.36 9.62
C ARG A 252 -11.81 29.85 9.69
N ARG A 253 -12.11 28.71 9.05
CA ARG A 253 -13.45 28.09 9.08
C ARG A 253 -13.88 27.72 10.49
N PHE A 254 -12.98 27.12 11.27
CA PHE A 254 -13.26 26.74 12.64
C PHE A 254 -13.60 27.95 13.52
N GLN A 255 -12.81 29.02 13.45
CA GLN A 255 -13.07 30.28 14.18
C GLN A 255 -14.38 30.95 13.73
N GLY A 256 -14.69 30.87 12.43
CA GLY A 256 -15.93 31.37 11.84
C GLY A 256 -17.16 30.48 12.06
N LYS A 257 -17.00 29.29 12.68
CA LYS A 257 -18.04 28.26 12.81
C LYS A 257 -18.64 27.81 11.47
N GLU A 258 -17.83 27.79 10.43
CA GLU A 258 -18.18 27.27 9.11
C GLU A 258 -17.93 25.77 9.01
N THR A 259 -18.45 25.13 7.95
CA THR A 259 -18.22 23.71 7.67
C THR A 259 -16.71 23.42 7.54
N PRO A 260 -16.13 22.53 8.36
CA PRO A 260 -14.71 22.19 8.28
C PRO A 260 -14.32 21.71 6.88
N LEU A 261 -13.09 21.99 6.45
CA LEU A 261 -12.56 21.46 5.19
C LEU A 261 -12.57 19.92 5.17
N TYR A 262 -12.29 19.30 6.31
CA TYR A 262 -12.24 17.86 6.47
C TYR A 262 -12.88 17.46 7.79
N ASN A 263 -13.91 16.62 7.73
CA ASN A 263 -14.60 16.06 8.88
C ASN A 263 -15.09 14.66 8.53
N TRP A 264 -14.35 13.64 8.97
CA TRP A 264 -14.62 12.24 8.65
C TRP A 264 -16.04 11.81 9.03
N ASP A 265 -16.48 12.18 10.24
CA ASP A 265 -17.77 11.75 10.82
C ASP A 265 -18.98 12.42 10.16
N ALA A 266 -18.79 13.58 9.54
CA ALA A 266 -19.84 14.26 8.79
C ALA A 266 -19.99 13.75 7.36
N MET A 267 -18.95 13.13 6.79
CA MET A 267 -18.96 12.62 5.42
C MET A 267 -19.82 11.36 5.26
N ASP A 268 -19.95 10.54 6.30
CA ASP A 268 -20.84 9.36 6.28
C ASP A 268 -22.32 9.76 6.26
N LYS A 269 -22.68 10.85 6.96
CA LYS A 269 -24.07 11.31 7.10
C LYS A 269 -24.62 12.01 5.85
N ALA A 270 -23.79 12.26 4.85
CA ALA A 270 -24.20 12.89 3.59
C ALA A 270 -24.56 11.87 2.49
N GLN A 271 -24.38 10.58 2.76
CA GLN A 271 -24.70 9.47 1.86
C GLN A 271 -25.96 8.68 2.26
N ASP A 272 -26.54 9.00 3.43
CA ASP A 272 -27.86 8.54 3.91
C ASP A 272 -28.94 9.62 3.70
#